data_AF-A0A0D2YEW8-F1
#
_entry.id   AF-A0A0D2YEW8-F1
#
_cell.length_a   1.000
_cell.length_b   1.000
_cell.length_c   1.000
_cell.angle_alpha   90.00
_cell.angle_beta   90.00
_cell.angle_gamma   90.00
#
_symmetry.space_group_name_H-M   'P 1'
#
loop_
_entity.id
_entity.type
_entity.pdbx_description
1 polymer ?
#
loop_
_entity_poly.entity_id
_entity_poly.type
_entity_poly.pdbx_seq_one_letter_code
_entity_poly.pdbx_strand_id
1 'polypeptide(L)'
;MPSSLREMCLFVLRNLPGPSDDVLSYRFHCRADHWIIASVKATLRSLQESFGEHLANREDTLKLEEMGLTICNNTARPLRDEYPTGQDWLDQFGCSALRWESLGLIWTYWDGSPNANPRTIATSLGYCIELARHFSTANDLLVYLCYRRATIESLITGDAGLHVGSENADYVPSLRLESKRRLAARIFTIDKVMVSFTGRPPLIGRRYFSTPLPLDIRDEDLLADQATISRARKTLDEDGWNRDGEMHSATLIRARVQIAVIKDELLEFALEDSSKATLESLSEIKARAERIVAKFPQSLIHHPEDPDSPDFEVDTIYSRILIRLEHLQNLFFAERLLLRLGHSDQSRLLIISFEMVTLTLIFWTQQDRFAEVRRDFEWLVSLLNLSFETD
;
A
#
# COMPACT_ATOMS: atom_id res chain seq x y z
N MET A 1 -9.40 -30.12 -5.38
CA MET A 1 -8.87 -28.83 -4.90
C MET A 1 -7.46 -28.66 -5.47
N PRO A 2 -7.07 -27.48 -5.97
CA PRO A 2 -5.69 -27.18 -6.38
C PRO A 2 -4.66 -27.49 -5.29
N SER A 3 -3.43 -27.85 -5.67
CA SER A 3 -2.37 -28.24 -4.72
C SER A 3 -2.03 -27.13 -3.72
N SER A 4 -1.97 -25.88 -4.17
CA SER A 4 -1.69 -24.72 -3.32
C SER A 4 -2.74 -24.52 -2.23
N LEU A 5 -4.02 -24.61 -2.58
CA LEU A 5 -5.12 -24.48 -1.59
C LEU A 5 -5.12 -25.66 -0.61
N ARG A 6 -4.79 -26.87 -1.06
CA ARG A 6 -4.64 -28.04 -0.18
C ARG A 6 -3.55 -27.81 0.87
N GLU A 7 -2.39 -27.29 0.46
CA GLU A 7 -1.29 -26.97 1.38
C GLU A 7 -1.69 -25.89 2.39
N MET A 8 -2.39 -24.84 1.96
CA MET A 8 -2.93 -23.81 2.85
C MET A 8 -3.91 -24.39 3.87
N CYS A 9 -4.84 -25.25 3.43
CA CYS A 9 -5.79 -25.93 4.30
C CYS A 9 -5.05 -26.72 5.40
N LEU A 10 -4.13 -27.60 4.99
CA LEU A 10 -3.37 -28.44 5.90
C LEU A 10 -2.54 -27.60 6.88
N PHE A 11 -1.93 -26.50 6.41
CA PHE A 11 -1.19 -25.60 7.28
C PHE A 11 -2.08 -24.99 8.38
N VAL A 12 -3.23 -24.43 8.01
CA VAL A 12 -4.16 -23.83 9.00
C VAL A 12 -4.63 -24.88 10.00
N LEU A 13 -5.08 -26.04 9.51
CA LEU A 13 -5.68 -27.08 10.35
C LEU A 13 -4.68 -27.69 11.34
N ARG A 14 -3.42 -27.90 10.93
CA ARG A 14 -2.36 -28.39 11.82
C ARG A 14 -2.04 -27.43 12.95
N ASN A 15 -2.22 -26.12 12.73
CA ASN A 15 -1.84 -25.09 13.70
C ASN A 15 -3.00 -24.67 14.63
N LEU A 16 -4.25 -25.10 14.41
CA LEU A 16 -5.41 -24.72 15.25
C LEU A 16 -5.18 -24.89 16.77
N PRO A 17 -5.90 -24.18 17.65
CA PRO A 17 -5.77 -24.38 19.09
C PRO A 17 -6.15 -25.81 19.50
N GLY A 18 -5.44 -26.34 20.49
CA GLY A 18 -5.80 -27.57 21.19
C GLY A 18 -6.84 -27.32 22.29
N PRO A 19 -7.39 -28.39 22.90
CA PRO A 19 -8.44 -28.27 23.92
C PRO A 19 -8.02 -27.51 25.19
N SER A 20 -6.72 -27.44 25.47
CA SER A 20 -6.13 -26.76 26.63
C SER A 20 -5.73 -25.31 26.36
N ASP A 21 -5.80 -24.84 25.11
CA ASP A 21 -5.35 -23.50 24.75
C ASP A 21 -6.43 -22.46 25.04
N ASP A 22 -6.09 -21.43 25.82
CA ASP A 22 -6.99 -20.30 26.07
C ASP A 22 -6.87 -19.24 24.97
N VAL A 23 -7.66 -19.43 23.92
CA VAL A 23 -7.77 -18.53 22.75
C VAL A 23 -8.16 -17.09 23.11
N LEU A 24 -8.80 -16.87 24.26
CA LEU A 24 -9.34 -15.56 24.64
C LEU A 24 -8.62 -14.94 25.85
N SER A 25 -7.52 -15.55 26.29
CA SER A 25 -6.72 -15.12 27.45
C SER A 25 -6.24 -13.68 27.34
N TYR A 26 -5.74 -13.27 26.17
CA TYR A 26 -5.16 -11.94 25.91
C TYR A 26 -6.07 -11.01 25.09
N ARG A 27 -7.39 -11.20 25.17
CA ARG A 27 -8.35 -10.38 24.42
C ARG A 27 -8.14 -8.87 24.69
N PHE A 28 -7.95 -8.09 23.64
CA PHE A 28 -7.94 -6.62 23.74
C PHE A 28 -9.29 -6.13 24.30
N HIS A 29 -9.26 -5.24 25.28
CA HIS A 29 -10.47 -4.71 25.93
C HIS A 29 -11.27 -3.69 25.08
N CYS A 30 -10.99 -3.59 23.77
CA CYS A 30 -11.74 -2.73 22.87
C CYS A 30 -13.16 -3.29 22.66
N ARG A 31 -14.19 -2.49 23.00
CA ARG A 31 -15.57 -2.97 23.21
C ARG A 31 -16.39 -3.24 21.93
N ALA A 32 -15.85 -3.01 20.73
CA ALA A 32 -16.60 -3.12 19.48
C ALA A 32 -16.94 -4.57 19.06
N ASP A 33 -16.26 -5.58 19.62
CA ASP A 33 -16.28 -6.94 19.06
C ASP A 33 -17.02 -7.99 19.93
N HIS A 34 -17.92 -7.60 20.84
CA HIS A 34 -18.48 -8.53 21.83
C HIS A 34 -19.23 -9.73 21.22
N TRP A 35 -19.94 -9.54 20.11
CA TRP A 35 -20.62 -10.64 19.42
C TRP A 35 -19.62 -11.58 18.69
N ILE A 36 -18.45 -11.07 18.31
CA ILE A 36 -17.38 -11.86 17.69
C ILE A 36 -16.76 -12.79 18.73
N ILE A 37 -16.63 -12.36 19.99
CA ILE A 37 -16.20 -13.25 21.08
C ILE A 37 -17.18 -14.42 21.26
N ALA A 38 -18.48 -14.16 21.19
CA ALA A 38 -19.49 -15.23 21.22
C ALA A 38 -19.34 -16.17 20.02
N SER A 39 -19.07 -15.61 18.84
CA SER A 39 -18.79 -16.35 17.61
C SER A 39 -17.56 -17.25 17.75
N VAL A 40 -16.43 -16.75 18.27
CA VAL A 40 -15.21 -17.53 18.48
C VAL A 40 -15.46 -18.69 19.45
N LYS A 41 -16.18 -18.44 20.56
CA LYS A 41 -16.54 -19.51 21.51
C LYS A 41 -17.42 -20.57 20.87
N ALA A 42 -18.38 -20.18 20.02
CA ALA A 42 -19.21 -21.11 19.27
C ALA A 42 -18.34 -21.92 18.29
N THR A 43 -17.48 -21.27 17.50
CA THR A 43 -16.54 -21.91 16.57
C THR A 43 -15.67 -22.94 17.27
N LEU A 44 -15.05 -22.61 18.41
CA LEU A 44 -14.19 -23.54 19.15
C LEU A 44 -14.96 -24.76 19.66
N ARG A 45 -16.18 -24.57 20.14
CA ARG A 45 -17.03 -25.67 20.59
C ARG A 45 -17.39 -26.58 19.42
N SER A 46 -17.82 -26.00 18.31
CA SER A 46 -18.19 -26.73 17.10
C SER A 46 -17.01 -27.46 16.45
N LEU A 47 -15.81 -26.88 16.55
CA LEU A 47 -14.56 -27.50 16.12
C LEU A 47 -14.31 -28.80 16.89
N GLN A 48 -14.47 -28.74 18.22
CA GLN A 48 -14.28 -29.90 19.09
C GLN A 48 -15.38 -30.96 18.88
N GLU A 49 -16.64 -30.54 18.74
CA GLU A 49 -17.78 -31.43 18.55
C GLU A 49 -17.75 -32.14 17.18
N SER A 50 -17.40 -31.42 16.12
CA SER A 50 -17.45 -31.95 14.74
C SER A 50 -16.13 -32.61 14.31
N PHE A 51 -14.99 -32.10 14.81
CA PHE A 51 -13.67 -32.48 14.31
C PHE A 51 -12.67 -32.84 15.42
N GLY A 52 -13.10 -32.99 16.68
CA GLY A 52 -12.21 -33.32 17.79
C GLY A 52 -11.36 -34.58 17.55
N GLU A 53 -11.94 -35.63 16.98
CA GLU A 53 -11.20 -36.85 16.62
C GLU A 53 -10.20 -36.65 15.47
N HIS A 54 -10.51 -35.76 14.53
CA HIS A 54 -9.62 -35.43 13.41
C HIS A 54 -8.42 -34.62 13.93
N LEU A 55 -8.66 -33.70 14.86
CA LEU A 55 -7.65 -32.83 15.46
C LEU A 55 -6.84 -33.49 16.58
N ALA A 56 -7.27 -34.66 17.08
CA ALA A 56 -6.52 -35.45 18.05
C ALA A 56 -5.22 -36.03 17.47
N ASN A 57 -5.20 -36.33 16.16
CA ASN A 57 -3.98 -36.74 15.44
C ASN A 57 -3.77 -35.88 14.19
N ARG A 58 -3.06 -34.76 14.37
CA ARG A 58 -2.84 -33.75 13.31
C ARG A 58 -1.81 -34.17 12.26
N GLU A 59 -1.14 -35.30 12.45
CA GLU A 59 -0.25 -35.90 11.45
C GLU A 59 -1.03 -36.73 10.41
N ASP A 60 -2.28 -37.11 10.73
CA ASP A 60 -3.16 -37.82 9.80
C ASP A 60 -3.69 -36.86 8.72
N THR A 61 -2.94 -36.81 7.62
CA THR A 61 -3.20 -35.90 6.50
C THR A 61 -4.55 -36.20 5.81
N LEU A 62 -5.00 -37.46 5.79
CA LEU A 62 -6.27 -37.83 5.17
C LEU A 62 -7.46 -37.26 5.95
N LYS A 63 -7.43 -37.37 7.28
CA LYS A 63 -8.45 -36.77 8.15
C LYS A 63 -8.51 -35.26 8.04
N LEU A 64 -7.35 -34.60 7.99
CA LEU A 64 -7.31 -33.15 7.83
C LEU A 64 -7.81 -32.71 6.44
N GLU A 65 -7.60 -33.51 5.40
CA GLU A 65 -8.16 -33.25 4.08
C GLU A 65 -9.69 -33.35 4.07
N GLU A 66 -10.24 -34.40 4.68
CA GLU A 66 -11.69 -34.56 4.83
C GLU A 66 -12.33 -33.37 5.55
N MET A 67 -11.71 -32.94 6.66
CA MET A 67 -12.10 -31.73 7.39
C MET A 67 -12.02 -30.49 6.49
N GLY A 68 -10.90 -30.28 5.80
CA GLY A 68 -10.69 -29.15 4.91
C GLY A 68 -11.70 -29.08 3.77
N LEU A 69 -12.02 -30.22 3.15
CA LEU A 69 -13.06 -30.34 2.11
C LEU A 69 -14.44 -29.94 2.64
N THR A 70 -14.79 -30.40 3.84
CA THR A 70 -16.07 -30.04 4.47
C THR A 70 -16.17 -28.53 4.71
N ILE A 71 -15.10 -27.92 5.23
CA ILE A 71 -15.05 -26.47 5.48
C ILE A 71 -15.07 -25.68 4.18
N CYS A 72 -14.38 -26.13 3.13
CA CYS A 72 -14.44 -25.50 1.80
C CYS A 72 -15.87 -25.54 1.23
N ASN A 73 -16.55 -26.68 1.32
CA ASN A 73 -17.93 -26.83 0.86
C ASN A 73 -18.91 -25.94 1.64
N ASN A 74 -18.70 -25.79 2.94
CA ASN A 74 -19.46 -24.84 3.75
C ASN A 74 -19.17 -23.40 3.33
N THR A 75 -17.89 -23.05 3.12
CA THR A 75 -17.45 -21.72 2.70
C THR A 75 -18.01 -21.34 1.32
N ALA A 76 -18.23 -22.30 0.43
CA ALA A 76 -18.85 -22.05 -0.87
C ALA A 76 -20.33 -21.63 -0.80
N ARG A 77 -21.00 -21.85 0.34
CA ARG A 77 -22.39 -21.42 0.53
C ARG A 77 -22.42 -19.92 0.83
N PRO A 78 -23.28 -19.12 0.17
CA PRO A 78 -23.38 -17.70 0.47
C PRO A 78 -23.94 -17.47 1.87
N LEU A 79 -23.38 -16.49 2.59
CA LEU A 79 -24.03 -15.92 3.76
C LEU A 79 -25.23 -15.10 3.31
N ARG A 80 -26.32 -15.13 4.06
CA ARG A 80 -27.53 -14.33 3.76
C ARG A 80 -27.59 -13.13 4.72
N ASP A 81 -28.25 -12.05 4.31
CA ASP A 81 -28.39 -10.87 5.17
C ASP A 81 -29.76 -10.82 5.88
N GLU A 82 -30.67 -11.73 5.54
CA GLU A 82 -32.08 -11.71 5.94
C GLU A 82 -32.36 -12.66 7.12
N TYR A 83 -31.81 -12.36 8.30
CA TYR A 83 -31.95 -13.21 9.49
C TYR A 83 -32.80 -12.58 10.62
N PRO A 84 -33.75 -13.33 11.21
CA PRO A 84 -34.65 -12.81 12.23
C PRO A 84 -34.03 -12.77 13.64
N THR A 85 -32.99 -13.58 13.92
CA THR A 85 -32.29 -13.58 15.22
C THR A 85 -30.76 -13.67 15.08
N GLY A 86 -30.04 -13.26 16.13
CA GLY A 86 -28.58 -13.40 16.19
C GLY A 86 -28.10 -14.86 16.24
N GLN A 87 -28.92 -15.81 16.69
CA GLN A 87 -28.56 -17.23 16.67
C GLN A 87 -28.62 -17.79 15.24
N ASP A 88 -29.65 -17.42 14.47
CA ASP A 88 -29.76 -17.82 13.06
C ASP A 88 -28.58 -17.28 12.24
N TRP A 89 -28.10 -16.08 12.59
CA TRP A 89 -26.87 -15.52 12.02
C TRP A 89 -25.66 -16.38 12.35
N LEU A 90 -25.42 -16.68 13.64
CA LEU A 90 -24.28 -17.49 14.10
C LEU A 90 -24.28 -18.91 13.51
N ASP A 91 -25.45 -19.53 13.34
CA ASP A 91 -25.56 -20.91 12.83
C ASP A 91 -25.11 -21.07 11.37
N GLN A 92 -24.98 -19.99 10.61
CA GLN A 92 -24.43 -20.03 9.24
C GLN A 92 -22.92 -20.27 9.19
N PHE A 93 -22.21 -19.99 10.28
CA PHE A 93 -20.76 -20.09 10.35
C PHE A 93 -20.26 -20.73 11.66
N GLY A 94 -21.17 -21.14 12.53
CA GLY A 94 -20.93 -22.00 13.69
C GLY A 94 -21.47 -23.41 13.46
N CYS A 95 -21.40 -24.25 14.49
CA CYS A 95 -21.95 -25.62 14.49
C CYS A 95 -21.41 -26.46 13.32
N SER A 96 -22.28 -27.14 12.56
CA SER A 96 -21.90 -27.95 11.40
C SER A 96 -21.54 -27.13 10.16
N ALA A 97 -21.72 -25.80 10.21
CA ALA A 97 -21.49 -24.88 9.11
C ALA A 97 -20.14 -24.16 9.21
N LEU A 98 -19.15 -24.71 9.91
CA LEU A 98 -17.81 -24.12 10.02
C LEU A 98 -17.23 -23.75 8.65
N ARG A 99 -16.71 -22.52 8.55
CA ARG A 99 -16.15 -21.93 7.35
C ARG A 99 -14.72 -21.46 7.59
N TRP A 100 -14.00 -21.13 6.52
CA TRP A 100 -12.68 -20.52 6.64
C TRP A 100 -12.74 -19.16 7.33
N GLU A 101 -13.82 -18.39 7.17
CA GLU A 101 -14.03 -17.16 7.92
C GLU A 101 -14.14 -17.42 9.43
N SER A 102 -14.86 -18.48 9.84
CA SER A 102 -15.02 -18.89 11.23
C SER A 102 -13.68 -19.24 11.88
N LEU A 103 -12.85 -20.02 11.18
CA LEU A 103 -11.52 -20.37 11.65
C LEU A 103 -10.60 -19.15 11.71
N GLY A 104 -10.74 -18.22 10.77
CA GLY A 104 -10.04 -16.94 10.78
C GLY A 104 -10.24 -16.17 12.07
N LEU A 105 -11.45 -16.16 12.63
CA LEU A 105 -11.78 -15.43 13.87
C LEU A 105 -11.00 -15.96 15.09
N ILE A 106 -10.58 -17.23 15.09
CA ILE A 106 -9.74 -17.76 16.17
C ILE A 106 -8.40 -17.02 16.20
N TRP A 107 -7.78 -16.88 15.02
CA TRP A 107 -6.48 -16.23 14.84
C TRP A 107 -6.49 -14.73 15.07
N THR A 108 -7.67 -14.11 15.16
CA THR A 108 -7.75 -12.68 15.50
C THR A 108 -7.59 -12.44 16.99
N TYR A 109 -7.85 -13.42 17.85
CA TYR A 109 -7.77 -13.28 19.32
C TYR A 109 -6.70 -14.16 19.97
N TRP A 110 -6.29 -15.23 19.29
CA TRP A 110 -5.25 -16.11 19.78
C TRP A 110 -3.87 -15.62 19.34
N ASP A 111 -3.04 -15.25 20.31
CA ASP A 111 -1.60 -15.02 20.15
C ASP A 111 -0.79 -16.33 20.17
N GLY A 112 -1.49 -17.47 20.13
CA GLY A 112 -0.94 -18.81 20.11
C GLY A 112 -0.68 -19.39 21.50
N SER A 113 -0.07 -20.58 21.58
CA SER A 113 0.45 -21.09 22.85
C SER A 113 1.59 -20.19 23.36
N PRO A 114 2.04 -20.29 24.63
CA PRO A 114 3.15 -19.48 25.16
C PRO A 114 4.47 -19.53 24.36
N ASN A 115 4.57 -20.44 23.37
CA ASN A 115 5.72 -20.61 22.48
C ASN A 115 5.37 -20.41 20.98
N ALA A 116 4.19 -19.89 20.65
CA ALA A 116 3.78 -19.73 19.27
C ALA A 116 4.50 -18.56 18.59
N ASN A 117 4.92 -18.80 17.34
CA ASN A 117 5.55 -17.77 16.52
C ASN A 117 4.47 -16.80 15.99
N PRO A 118 4.56 -15.48 16.25
CA PRO A 118 3.62 -14.49 15.71
C PRO A 118 3.44 -14.58 14.18
N ARG A 119 4.47 -15.02 13.46
CA ARG A 119 4.39 -15.25 12.01
C ARG A 119 3.44 -16.39 11.64
N THR A 120 3.37 -17.45 12.45
CA THR A 120 2.45 -18.57 12.19
C THR A 120 1.00 -18.10 12.26
N ILE A 121 0.69 -17.20 13.19
CA ILE A 121 -0.65 -16.64 13.37
C ILE A 121 -1.02 -15.76 12.18
N ALA A 122 -0.12 -14.86 11.79
CA ALA A 122 -0.31 -14.01 10.62
C ALA A 122 -0.49 -14.83 9.34
N THR A 123 0.31 -15.89 9.15
CA THR A 123 0.18 -16.81 8.02
C THR A 123 -1.13 -17.60 8.06
N SER A 124 -1.52 -18.16 9.21
CA SER A 124 -2.78 -18.91 9.34
C SER A 124 -4.00 -18.03 9.06
N LEU A 125 -4.01 -16.80 9.59
CA LEU A 125 -5.06 -15.81 9.28
C LEU A 125 -5.06 -15.42 7.80
N GLY A 126 -3.87 -15.23 7.21
CA GLY A 126 -3.69 -14.95 5.79
C GLY A 126 -4.29 -16.06 4.90
N TYR A 127 -4.00 -17.32 5.22
CA TYR A 127 -4.54 -18.46 4.49
C TYR A 127 -6.05 -18.63 4.69
N CYS A 128 -6.60 -18.38 5.88
CA CYS A 128 -8.06 -18.35 6.07
C CYS A 128 -8.73 -17.31 5.15
N ILE A 129 -8.13 -16.11 5.01
CA ILE A 129 -8.64 -15.06 4.12
C ILE A 129 -8.55 -15.48 2.65
N GLU A 130 -7.43 -16.08 2.24
CA GLU A 130 -7.22 -16.52 0.86
C GLU A 130 -8.18 -17.66 0.48
N LEU A 131 -8.33 -18.64 1.36
CA LEU A 131 -9.30 -19.73 1.20
C LEU A 131 -10.73 -19.20 1.16
N ALA A 132 -11.11 -18.29 2.07
CA ALA A 132 -12.42 -17.66 2.06
C ALA A 132 -12.70 -16.91 0.75
N ARG A 133 -11.75 -16.12 0.25
CA ARG A 133 -11.86 -15.40 -1.03
C ARG A 133 -12.00 -16.33 -2.24
N HIS A 134 -11.40 -17.51 -2.17
CA HIS A 134 -11.47 -18.47 -3.26
C HIS A 134 -12.87 -19.10 -3.39
N PHE A 135 -13.52 -19.38 -2.27
CA PHE A 135 -14.80 -20.11 -2.25
C PHE A 135 -16.03 -19.21 -2.04
N SER A 136 -15.88 -18.00 -1.49
CA SER A 136 -16.98 -17.12 -1.12
C SER A 136 -16.83 -15.72 -1.73
N THR A 137 -17.96 -15.04 -1.93
CA THR A 137 -17.98 -13.60 -2.23
C THR A 137 -17.66 -12.78 -0.99
N ALA A 138 -17.35 -11.50 -1.17
CA ALA A 138 -17.10 -10.58 -0.05
C ALA A 138 -18.28 -10.59 0.94
N ASN A 139 -17.96 -10.67 2.23
CA ASN A 139 -18.92 -10.68 3.34
C ASN A 139 -18.30 -10.02 4.58
N ASP A 140 -19.14 -9.70 5.56
CA ASP A 140 -18.73 -8.94 6.75
C ASP A 140 -17.62 -9.62 7.56
N LEU A 141 -17.65 -10.96 7.66
CA LEU A 141 -16.60 -11.71 8.37
C LEU A 141 -15.27 -11.57 7.64
N LEU A 142 -15.28 -11.68 6.32
CA LEU A 142 -14.07 -11.52 5.50
C LEU A 142 -13.48 -10.11 5.62
N VAL A 143 -14.32 -9.07 5.65
CA VAL A 143 -13.89 -7.68 5.87
C VAL A 143 -13.27 -7.52 7.26
N TYR A 144 -13.92 -8.08 8.28
CA TYR A 144 -13.40 -8.06 9.66
C TYR A 144 -12.05 -8.77 9.77
N LEU A 145 -11.87 -9.94 9.13
CA LEU A 145 -10.59 -10.64 9.10
C LEU A 145 -9.50 -9.82 8.41
N CYS A 146 -9.81 -9.13 7.32
CA CYS A 146 -8.85 -8.24 6.66
C CYS A 146 -8.41 -7.08 7.58
N TYR A 147 -9.34 -6.46 8.30
CA TYR A 147 -9.04 -5.44 9.31
C TYR A 147 -8.12 -5.99 10.41
N ARG A 148 -8.46 -7.13 11.00
CA ARG A 148 -7.66 -7.75 12.07
C ARG A 148 -6.29 -8.19 11.59
N ARG A 149 -6.19 -8.72 10.36
CA ARG A 149 -4.91 -9.07 9.75
C ARG A 149 -4.02 -7.83 9.63
N ALA A 150 -4.56 -6.72 9.14
CA ALA A 150 -3.81 -5.47 9.06
C ALA A 150 -3.34 -4.99 10.45
N THR A 151 -4.18 -5.12 11.49
CA THR A 151 -3.78 -4.80 12.88
C THR A 151 -2.64 -5.70 13.37
N ILE A 152 -2.74 -7.02 13.18
CA ILE A 152 -1.71 -7.99 13.61
C ILE A 152 -0.41 -7.78 12.84
N GLU A 153 -0.49 -7.62 11.51
CA GLU A 153 0.68 -7.30 10.69
C GLU A 153 1.32 -5.98 11.12
N SER A 154 0.52 -4.97 11.49
CA SER A 154 1.05 -3.72 12.03
C SER A 154 1.69 -3.87 13.40
N LEU A 155 1.25 -4.78 14.27
CA LEU A 155 1.90 -5.05 15.55
C LEU A 155 3.22 -5.80 15.36
N ILE A 156 3.24 -6.81 14.48
CA ILE A 156 4.44 -7.60 14.15
C ILE A 156 5.48 -6.73 13.44
N THR A 157 5.05 -5.86 12.54
CA THR A 157 5.93 -5.03 11.70
C THR A 157 6.23 -3.67 12.34
N GLY A 158 5.39 -3.19 13.26
CA GLY A 158 5.44 -1.84 13.84
C GLY A 158 6.73 -1.55 14.61
N ASP A 159 7.36 -2.57 15.20
CA ASP A 159 8.68 -2.45 15.83
C ASP A 159 9.81 -2.18 14.82
N ALA A 160 9.57 -2.43 13.52
CA ALA A 160 10.49 -2.06 12.44
C ALA A 160 10.38 -0.59 12.02
N GLY A 161 9.65 0.23 12.79
CA GLY A 161 9.38 1.66 12.63
C GLY A 161 10.15 2.35 11.49
N LEU A 162 9.41 2.69 10.43
CA LEU A 162 9.90 3.51 9.31
C LEU A 162 9.94 5.00 9.67
N HIS A 163 9.51 5.38 10.88
CA HIS A 163 9.69 6.72 11.42
C HIS A 163 11.18 7.04 11.53
N VAL A 164 11.71 7.70 10.51
CA VAL A 164 12.98 8.42 10.60
C VAL A 164 12.64 9.71 11.34
N GLY A 165 13.15 9.86 12.56
CA GLY A 165 12.95 11.07 13.36
C GLY A 165 13.34 12.34 12.60
N SER A 166 12.89 13.48 13.13
CA SER A 166 13.11 14.81 12.55
C SER A 166 14.57 15.10 12.22
N GLU A 167 14.81 16.10 11.37
CA GLU A 167 16.15 16.61 11.08
C GLU A 167 16.94 16.81 12.37
N ASN A 168 18.08 16.12 12.47
CA ASN A 168 19.02 16.23 13.57
C ASN A 168 20.28 16.89 13.03
N ALA A 169 20.75 17.95 13.69
CA ALA A 169 22.00 18.63 13.33
C ALA A 169 23.19 17.66 13.33
N ASP A 170 23.13 16.64 14.20
CA ASP A 170 24.14 15.58 14.32
C ASP A 170 23.85 14.36 13.43
N TYR A 171 22.98 14.50 12.41
CA TYR A 171 22.65 13.40 11.51
C TYR A 171 23.91 12.85 10.85
N VAL A 172 24.18 11.55 10.97
CA VAL A 172 25.28 10.87 10.26
C VAL A 172 24.66 9.86 9.28
N PRO A 173 24.84 10.05 7.95
CA PRO A 173 24.28 9.13 6.98
C PRO A 173 24.94 7.75 7.10
N SER A 174 24.10 6.74 6.92
CA SER A 174 24.49 5.33 6.78
C SER A 174 23.54 4.69 5.78
N LEU A 175 23.94 3.58 5.16
CA LEU A 175 23.09 2.80 4.26
C LEU A 175 21.69 2.58 4.85
N ARG A 176 21.62 2.13 6.11
CA ARG A 176 20.35 1.82 6.79
C ARG A 176 19.46 3.05 6.92
N LEU A 177 20.00 4.18 7.37
CA LEU A 177 19.21 5.39 7.60
C LEU A 177 18.72 6.02 6.29
N GLU A 178 19.59 6.09 5.28
CA GLU A 178 19.22 6.60 3.96
C GLU A 178 18.24 5.65 3.25
N SER A 179 18.40 4.34 3.40
CA SER A 179 17.43 3.35 2.90
C SER A 179 16.05 3.54 3.52
N LYS A 180 15.97 3.81 4.83
CA LYS A 180 14.70 4.13 5.49
C LYS A 180 14.06 5.40 4.95
N ARG A 181 14.83 6.49 4.77
CA ARG A 181 14.33 7.75 4.19
C ARG A 181 13.81 7.54 2.77
N ARG A 182 14.58 6.83 1.94
CA ARG A 182 14.20 6.50 0.55
C ARG A 182 12.95 5.65 0.49
N LEU A 183 12.84 4.64 1.34
CA LEU A 183 11.66 3.78 1.40
C LEU A 183 10.41 4.56 1.85
N ALA A 184 10.53 5.38 2.90
CA ALA A 184 9.44 6.24 3.37
C ALA A 184 8.97 7.21 2.27
N ALA A 185 9.90 7.86 1.58
CA ALA A 185 9.62 8.75 0.46
C ALA A 185 8.91 8.03 -0.70
N ARG A 186 9.35 6.81 -1.05
CA ARG A 186 8.70 5.98 -2.08
C ARG A 186 7.28 5.57 -1.67
N ILE A 187 7.08 5.10 -0.44
CA ILE A 187 5.76 4.70 0.07
C ILE A 187 4.80 5.88 0.04
N PHE A 188 5.23 7.05 0.54
CA PHE A 188 4.42 8.27 0.50
C PHE A 188 4.06 8.66 -0.93
N THR A 189 5.02 8.62 -1.86
CA THR A 189 4.79 8.94 -3.28
C THR A 189 3.76 7.99 -3.89
N ILE A 190 3.93 6.68 -3.71
CA ILE A 190 3.02 5.66 -4.27
C ILE A 190 1.62 5.79 -3.67
N ASP A 191 1.48 6.08 -2.38
CA ASP A 191 0.18 6.37 -1.76
C ASP A 191 -0.56 7.49 -2.54
N LYS A 192 0.11 8.61 -2.84
CA LYS A 192 -0.52 9.73 -3.57
C LYS A 192 -0.86 9.40 -5.02
N VAL A 193 0.00 8.61 -5.67
CA VAL A 193 -0.28 8.09 -7.01
C VAL A 193 -1.56 7.24 -6.98
N MET A 194 -1.69 6.32 -6.02
CA MET A 194 -2.85 5.44 -5.87
C MET A 194 -4.13 6.18 -5.49
N VAL A 195 -4.04 7.18 -4.63
CA VAL A 195 -5.16 8.04 -4.23
C VAL A 195 -5.69 8.83 -5.43
N SER A 196 -4.79 9.41 -6.23
CA SER A 196 -5.19 10.16 -7.42
C SER A 196 -5.89 9.31 -8.47
N PHE A 197 -5.65 7.99 -8.46
CA PHE A 197 -6.31 7.02 -9.35
C PHE A 197 -7.64 6.50 -8.79
N THR A 198 -7.66 6.11 -7.52
CA THR A 198 -8.82 5.42 -6.94
C THR A 198 -9.86 6.36 -6.31
N GLY A 199 -9.51 7.62 -6.06
CA GLY A 199 -10.33 8.55 -5.27
C GLY A 199 -10.46 8.17 -3.79
N ARG A 200 -9.74 7.14 -3.32
CA ARG A 200 -9.77 6.72 -1.92
C ARG A 200 -9.02 7.72 -1.04
N PRO A 201 -9.40 7.91 0.24
CA PRO A 201 -8.65 8.74 1.16
C PRO A 201 -7.17 8.29 1.28
N PRO A 202 -6.22 9.23 1.41
CA PRO A 202 -4.80 8.92 1.55
C PRO A 202 -4.48 8.10 2.80
N LEU A 203 -3.62 7.09 2.65
CA LEU A 203 -3.18 6.25 3.77
C LEU A 203 -2.22 7.00 4.69
N ILE A 204 -1.39 7.89 4.14
CA ILE A 204 -0.38 8.64 4.90
C ILE A 204 -0.52 10.14 4.62
N GLY A 205 -1.27 10.88 5.42
CA GLY A 205 -1.34 12.34 5.26
C GLY A 205 0.00 13.04 5.54
N ARG A 206 0.36 14.07 4.77
CA ARG A 206 1.60 14.84 4.95
C ARG A 206 1.79 15.39 6.37
N ARG A 207 0.69 15.72 7.06
CA ARG A 207 0.69 16.24 8.44
C ARG A 207 1.32 15.27 9.44
N TYR A 208 1.36 13.98 9.09
CA TYR A 208 1.93 12.90 9.90
C TYR A 208 3.18 12.28 9.24
N PHE A 209 3.63 12.81 8.10
CA PHE A 209 4.83 12.39 7.39
C PHE A 209 5.99 13.35 7.72
N SER A 210 6.80 12.99 8.72
CA SER A 210 7.91 13.81 9.21
C SER A 210 9.29 13.37 8.71
N THR A 211 9.35 12.42 7.77
CA THR A 211 10.63 11.89 7.27
C THR A 211 11.35 12.97 6.45
N PRO A 212 12.62 13.32 6.80
CA PRO A 212 13.41 14.24 6.00
C PRO A 212 13.69 13.69 4.60
N LEU A 213 13.96 14.59 3.64
CA LEU A 213 14.34 14.17 2.28
C LEU A 213 15.61 13.29 2.34
N PRO A 214 15.67 12.18 1.58
CA PRO A 214 16.87 11.36 1.50
C PRO A 214 18.01 12.17 0.88
N LEU A 215 19.25 11.96 1.30
CA LEU A 215 20.42 12.63 0.71
C LEU A 215 20.72 12.03 -0.68
N ASP A 216 21.14 12.89 -1.60
CA ASP A 216 21.45 12.51 -2.97
C ASP A 216 22.86 11.89 -3.10
N ILE A 217 23.02 10.75 -2.44
CA ILE A 217 24.27 9.97 -2.39
C ILE A 217 24.12 8.75 -3.29
N ARG A 218 25.18 8.42 -4.04
CA ARG A 218 25.25 7.23 -4.89
C ARG A 218 25.08 5.94 -4.09
N ASP A 219 24.50 4.92 -4.72
CA ASP A 219 24.28 3.62 -4.08
C ASP A 219 25.61 2.93 -3.77
N GLU A 220 26.59 3.06 -4.67
CA GLU A 220 27.94 2.54 -4.46
C GLU A 220 28.62 3.18 -3.25
N ASP A 221 28.47 4.50 -3.07
CA ASP A 221 29.04 5.23 -1.93
C ASP A 221 28.37 4.85 -0.61
N LEU A 222 27.06 4.58 -0.62
CA LEU A 222 26.34 4.09 0.56
C LEU A 222 26.73 2.66 0.96
N LEU A 223 27.09 1.82 -0.02
CA LEU A 223 27.54 0.44 0.20
C LEU A 223 29.01 0.36 0.61
N ALA A 224 29.78 1.44 0.43
CA ALA A 224 31.17 1.55 0.82
C ALA A 224 31.35 1.80 2.34
N ASP A 225 32.50 2.34 2.73
CA ASP A 225 32.82 2.64 4.13
C ASP A 225 32.24 3.98 4.62
N GLN A 226 32.17 4.14 5.94
CA GLN A 226 31.62 5.35 6.57
C GLN A 226 32.40 6.62 6.19
N ALA A 227 33.68 6.50 5.85
CA ALA A 227 34.51 7.62 5.40
C ALA A 227 34.08 8.10 4.01
N THR A 228 33.75 7.19 3.10
CA THR A 228 33.24 7.47 1.76
C THR A 228 31.86 8.12 1.82
N ILE A 229 30.95 7.57 2.64
CA ILE A 229 29.63 8.18 2.89
C ILE A 229 29.76 9.60 3.42
N SER A 230 30.68 9.82 4.37
CA SER A 230 30.91 11.14 4.96
C SER A 230 31.53 12.14 3.98
N ARG A 231 32.33 11.67 3.02
CA ARG A 231 32.83 12.50 1.91
C ARG A 231 31.72 12.84 0.93
N ALA A 232 30.93 11.87 0.50
CA ALA A 232 29.79 12.08 -0.40
C ALA A 232 28.77 13.06 0.18
N ARG A 233 28.49 12.99 1.49
CA ARG A 233 27.64 14.00 2.16
C ARG A 233 28.18 15.43 2.01
N LYS A 234 29.50 15.62 2.10
CA LYS A 234 30.13 16.95 2.06
C LYS A 234 30.13 17.57 0.66
N THR A 235 29.96 16.77 -0.39
CA THR A 235 29.91 17.28 -1.77
C THR A 235 28.52 17.77 -2.16
N LEU A 236 27.49 17.46 -1.36
CA LEU A 236 26.11 17.90 -1.62
C LEU A 236 25.95 19.42 -1.52
N ASP A 237 24.89 19.95 -2.12
CA ASP A 237 24.45 21.32 -1.92
C ASP A 237 23.69 21.51 -0.60
N GLU A 238 23.23 22.74 -0.34
CA GLU A 238 22.52 23.09 0.89
C GLU A 238 21.16 22.38 1.02
N ASP A 239 20.54 22.02 -0.10
CA ASP A 239 19.27 21.29 -0.16
C ASP A 239 19.50 19.76 -0.10
N GLY A 240 20.74 19.29 -0.24
CA GLY A 240 21.13 17.89 -0.20
C GLY A 240 21.15 17.17 -1.55
N TRP A 241 21.22 17.91 -2.66
CA TRP A 241 21.41 17.40 -4.02
C TRP A 241 22.88 17.18 -4.35
N ASN A 242 23.15 16.24 -5.26
CA ASN A 242 24.48 16.06 -5.82
C ASN A 242 24.83 17.23 -6.75
N ARG A 243 26.10 17.62 -6.79
CA ARG A 243 26.60 18.73 -7.63
C ARG A 243 27.16 18.26 -8.97
N ASP A 244 27.32 16.95 -9.14
CA ASP A 244 27.92 16.35 -10.33
C ASP A 244 26.93 16.31 -11.50
N GLY A 245 25.65 16.60 -11.24
CA GLY A 245 24.59 16.62 -12.25
C GLY A 245 24.22 15.21 -12.72
N GLU A 246 24.69 14.17 -12.05
CA GLU A 246 24.31 12.80 -12.30
C GLU A 246 22.91 12.52 -11.74
N MET A 247 22.19 11.59 -12.36
CA MET A 247 20.90 11.14 -11.84
C MET A 247 21.06 9.83 -11.10
N HIS A 248 21.14 9.91 -9.77
CA HIS A 248 21.16 8.74 -8.90
C HIS A 248 19.74 8.28 -8.59
N SER A 249 19.61 7.07 -8.04
CA SER A 249 18.33 6.55 -7.56
C SER A 249 17.68 7.48 -6.52
N ALA A 250 18.50 8.11 -5.67
CA ALA A 250 18.09 9.13 -4.71
C ALA A 250 17.58 10.41 -5.35
N THR A 251 18.23 10.87 -6.43
CA THR A 251 17.86 12.09 -7.16
C THR A 251 16.40 12.01 -7.61
N LEU A 252 16.02 10.89 -8.21
CA LEU A 252 14.64 10.64 -8.63
C LEU A 252 13.67 10.57 -7.45
N ILE A 253 14.00 9.81 -6.39
CA ILE A 253 13.14 9.68 -5.20
C ILE A 253 12.88 11.05 -4.55
N ARG A 254 13.92 11.88 -4.42
CA ARG A 254 13.85 13.24 -3.84
C ARG A 254 12.91 14.14 -4.62
N ALA A 255 12.99 14.12 -5.96
CA ALA A 255 12.12 14.93 -6.79
C ALA A 255 10.65 14.47 -6.72
N ARG A 256 10.43 13.15 -6.81
CA ARG A 256 9.08 12.57 -6.77
C ARG A 256 8.37 12.82 -5.45
N VAL A 257 9.04 12.66 -4.31
CA VAL A 257 8.40 12.92 -3.00
C VAL A 257 8.05 14.40 -2.82
N GLN A 258 8.87 15.31 -3.35
CA GLN A 258 8.58 16.75 -3.35
C GLN A 258 7.34 17.09 -4.18
N ILE A 259 7.19 16.49 -5.38
CA ILE A 259 5.97 16.60 -6.19
C ILE A 259 4.77 15.97 -5.45
N ALA A 260 4.97 14.81 -4.80
CA ALA A 260 3.92 14.11 -4.09
C ALA A 260 3.39 14.87 -2.86
N VAL A 261 4.24 15.64 -2.17
CA VAL A 261 3.79 16.51 -1.06
C VAL A 261 2.80 17.56 -1.56
N ILE A 262 3.07 18.19 -2.70
CA ILE A 262 2.11 19.12 -3.34
C ILE A 262 0.84 18.38 -3.77
N LYS A 263 0.97 17.16 -4.31
CA LYS A 263 -0.17 16.32 -4.68
C LYS A 263 -1.07 16.04 -3.47
N ASP A 264 -0.49 15.71 -2.32
CA ASP A 264 -1.23 15.49 -1.08
C ASP A 264 -2.01 16.73 -0.64
N GLU A 265 -1.43 17.93 -0.76
CA GLU A 265 -2.14 19.18 -0.47
C GLU A 265 -3.35 19.41 -1.39
N LEU A 266 -3.20 19.12 -2.70
CA LEU A 266 -4.31 19.18 -3.66
C LEU A 266 -5.39 18.13 -3.37
N LEU A 267 -4.99 16.93 -2.96
CA LEU A 267 -5.93 15.86 -2.60
C LEU A 267 -6.66 16.15 -1.29
N GLU A 268 -5.97 16.70 -0.29
CA GLU A 268 -6.58 17.20 0.95
C GLU A 268 -7.64 18.25 0.63
N PHE A 269 -7.33 19.19 -0.27
CA PHE A 269 -8.28 20.19 -0.74
C PHE A 269 -9.48 19.59 -1.49
N ALA A 270 -9.27 18.54 -2.28
CA ALA A 270 -10.33 17.87 -3.03
C ALA A 270 -11.27 17.03 -2.15
N LEU A 271 -10.78 16.55 -1.00
CA LEU A 271 -11.50 15.67 -0.08
C LEU A 271 -12.11 16.40 1.14
N GLU A 272 -11.61 17.59 1.49
CA GLU A 272 -12.17 18.41 2.56
C GLU A 272 -13.57 18.97 2.19
N ASP A 273 -14.46 19.03 3.17
CA ASP A 273 -15.78 19.66 3.04
C ASP A 273 -15.62 21.11 2.57
N SER A 274 -16.37 21.52 1.55
CA SER A 274 -16.20 22.76 0.75
C SER A 274 -16.28 24.09 1.55
N SER A 275 -16.49 24.03 2.86
CA SER A 275 -16.60 25.19 3.77
C SER A 275 -15.27 25.86 4.12
N LYS A 276 -14.11 25.21 3.89
CA LYS A 276 -12.76 25.75 4.20
C LYS A 276 -11.88 26.03 2.98
N ALA A 277 -12.32 25.59 1.80
CA ALA A 277 -11.60 25.75 0.54
C ALA A 277 -11.69 27.19 0.02
N THR A 278 -10.57 27.94 0.03
CA THR A 278 -10.51 29.29 -0.56
C THR A 278 -9.74 29.30 -1.88
N LEU A 279 -10.14 30.17 -2.81
CA LEU A 279 -9.44 30.34 -4.08
C LEU A 279 -7.98 30.79 -3.88
N GLU A 280 -7.72 31.56 -2.83
CA GLU A 280 -6.39 32.03 -2.42
C GLU A 280 -5.47 30.87 -2.03
N SER A 281 -5.92 29.98 -1.14
CA SER A 281 -5.10 28.84 -0.68
C SER A 281 -4.79 27.86 -1.80
N LEU A 282 -5.76 27.59 -2.70
CA LEU A 282 -5.53 26.78 -3.89
C LEU A 282 -4.56 27.44 -4.89
N SER A 283 -4.64 28.77 -5.05
CA SER A 283 -3.71 29.52 -5.90
C SER A 283 -2.28 29.48 -5.36
N GLU A 284 -2.10 29.49 -4.04
CA GLU A 284 -0.79 29.32 -3.40
C GLU A 284 -0.21 27.91 -3.61
N ILE A 285 -1.04 26.87 -3.54
CA ILE A 285 -0.62 25.49 -3.84
C ILE A 285 -0.19 25.40 -5.32
N LYS A 286 -0.99 25.95 -6.25
CA LYS A 286 -0.66 26.00 -7.68
C LYS A 286 0.66 26.73 -7.94
N ALA A 287 0.86 27.91 -7.35
CA ALA A 287 2.08 28.70 -7.52
C ALA A 287 3.33 27.99 -6.97
N ARG A 288 3.18 27.10 -5.96
CA ARG A 288 4.25 26.21 -5.51
C ARG A 288 4.49 25.09 -6.51
N ALA A 289 3.43 24.48 -7.05
CA ALA A 289 3.54 23.46 -8.08
C ALA A 289 4.32 23.98 -9.30
N GLU A 290 3.99 25.17 -9.80
CA GLU A 290 4.67 25.79 -10.96
C GLU A 290 6.19 26.02 -10.73
N ARG A 291 6.58 26.33 -9.50
CA ARG A 291 7.97 26.70 -9.17
C ARG A 291 8.84 25.53 -8.74
N ILE A 292 8.26 24.39 -8.36
CA ILE A 292 9.04 23.32 -7.72
C ILE A 292 10.09 22.72 -8.65
N VAL A 293 9.73 22.51 -9.93
CA VAL A 293 10.63 21.90 -10.91
C VAL A 293 11.83 22.79 -11.23
N ALA A 294 11.70 24.12 -11.08
CA ALA A 294 12.81 25.06 -11.26
C ALA A 294 13.94 24.90 -10.22
N LYS A 295 13.68 24.17 -9.12
CA LYS A 295 14.67 23.85 -8.09
C LYS A 295 15.34 22.49 -8.31
N PHE A 296 14.90 21.71 -9.30
CA PHE A 296 15.45 20.38 -9.52
C PHE A 296 16.74 20.43 -10.34
N PRO A 297 17.67 19.49 -10.12
CA PRO A 297 18.82 19.30 -10.99
C PRO A 297 18.44 19.19 -12.47
N GLN A 298 19.28 19.74 -13.35
CA GLN A 298 19.03 19.73 -14.80
C GLN A 298 18.89 18.31 -15.37
N SER A 299 19.51 17.32 -14.73
CA SER A 299 19.43 15.90 -15.12
C SER A 299 18.02 15.31 -15.03
N LEU A 300 17.12 15.90 -14.24
CA LEU A 300 15.72 15.48 -14.10
C LEU A 300 14.77 16.17 -15.09
N ILE A 301 15.23 17.18 -15.82
CA ILE A 301 14.38 17.98 -16.69
C ILE A 301 14.21 17.28 -18.03
N HIS A 302 12.97 17.01 -18.42
CA HIS A 302 12.63 16.49 -19.73
C HIS A 302 12.84 17.53 -20.83
N HIS A 303 13.52 17.12 -21.90
CA HIS A 303 13.71 17.90 -23.11
C HIS A 303 12.96 17.24 -24.29
N PRO A 304 12.25 18.00 -25.15
CA PRO A 304 11.55 17.43 -26.31
C PRO A 304 12.44 16.59 -27.23
N GLU A 305 13.74 16.87 -27.26
CA GLU A 305 14.74 16.18 -28.06
C GLU A 305 15.28 14.90 -27.39
N ASP A 306 14.96 14.64 -26.12
CA ASP A 306 15.42 13.46 -25.36
C ASP A 306 15.16 12.14 -26.11
N PRO A 307 13.96 11.91 -26.72
CA PRO A 307 13.71 10.68 -27.46
C PRO A 307 14.60 10.52 -28.69
N ASP A 308 15.14 11.60 -29.25
CA ASP A 308 15.98 11.57 -30.45
C ASP A 308 17.48 11.57 -30.11
N SER A 309 17.83 11.52 -28.82
CA SER A 309 19.22 11.52 -28.35
C SER A 309 20.01 10.32 -28.90
N PRO A 310 21.25 10.53 -29.39
CA PRO A 310 22.15 9.45 -29.77
C PRO A 310 22.60 8.62 -28.55
N ASP A 311 22.64 9.23 -27.37
CA ASP A 311 22.99 8.60 -26.08
C ASP A 311 21.73 8.20 -25.31
N PHE A 312 20.77 7.56 -26.00
CA PHE A 312 19.49 7.18 -25.41
C PHE A 312 19.67 6.15 -24.30
N GLU A 313 19.46 6.60 -23.07
CA GLU A 313 19.42 5.74 -21.89
C GLU A 313 17.96 5.64 -21.40
N VAL A 314 17.40 4.44 -21.49
CA VAL A 314 15.98 4.14 -21.23
C VAL A 314 15.55 4.67 -19.87
N ASP A 315 16.27 4.30 -18.82
CA ASP A 315 15.95 4.66 -17.43
C ASP A 315 15.99 6.17 -17.21
N THR A 316 16.96 6.84 -17.84
CA THR A 316 17.10 8.28 -17.70
C THR A 316 15.96 9.05 -18.36
N ILE A 317 15.64 8.71 -19.61
CA ILE A 317 14.58 9.37 -20.37
C ILE A 317 13.21 9.05 -19.75
N TYR A 318 13.00 7.80 -19.35
CA TYR A 318 11.79 7.38 -18.63
C TYR A 318 11.60 8.20 -17.35
N SER A 319 12.67 8.38 -16.56
CA SER A 319 12.62 9.14 -15.30
C SER A 319 12.27 10.61 -15.52
N ARG A 320 12.83 11.25 -16.56
CA ARG A 320 12.51 12.64 -16.93
C ARG A 320 11.05 12.79 -17.36
N ILE A 321 10.56 11.89 -18.21
CA ILE A 321 9.16 11.88 -18.65
C ILE A 321 8.22 11.67 -17.45
N LEU A 322 8.56 10.73 -16.55
CA LEU A 322 7.79 10.44 -15.35
C LEU A 322 7.68 11.68 -14.43
N ILE A 323 8.80 12.37 -14.15
CA ILE A 323 8.81 13.61 -13.36
C ILE A 323 7.93 14.67 -14.01
N ARG A 324 8.04 14.84 -15.34
CA ARG A 324 7.22 15.82 -16.06
C ARG A 324 5.74 15.49 -15.99
N LEU A 325 5.36 14.22 -16.16
CA LEU A 325 3.98 13.76 -16.06
C LEU A 325 3.40 13.97 -14.66
N GLU A 326 4.13 13.59 -13.60
CA GLU A 326 3.67 13.80 -12.22
C GLU A 326 3.49 15.28 -11.88
N HIS A 327 4.38 16.13 -12.38
CA HIS A 327 4.26 17.58 -12.25
C HIS A 327 3.03 18.14 -13.01
N LEU A 328 2.84 17.74 -14.27
CA LEU A 328 1.69 18.17 -15.08
C LEU A 328 0.36 17.70 -14.47
N GLN A 329 0.31 16.51 -13.87
CA GLN A 329 -0.87 16.04 -13.15
C GLN A 329 -1.24 16.95 -11.98
N ASN A 330 -0.26 17.42 -11.20
CA ASN A 330 -0.53 18.38 -10.12
C ASN A 330 -1.09 19.71 -10.65
N LEU A 331 -0.53 20.22 -11.76
CA LEU A 331 -1.04 21.43 -12.40
C LEU A 331 -2.46 21.21 -12.93
N PHE A 332 -2.72 20.09 -13.60
CA PHE A 332 -4.04 19.72 -14.09
C PHE A 332 -5.08 19.65 -12.95
N PHE A 333 -4.74 18.98 -11.85
CA PHE A 333 -5.61 18.91 -10.67
C PHE A 333 -5.88 20.28 -10.07
N ALA A 334 -4.85 21.13 -9.94
CA ALA A 334 -5.01 22.49 -9.43
C ALA A 334 -5.95 23.33 -10.31
N GLU A 335 -5.80 23.28 -11.64
CA GLU A 335 -6.69 23.98 -12.57
C GLU A 335 -8.13 23.45 -12.50
N ARG A 336 -8.33 22.12 -12.43
CA ARG A 336 -9.67 21.54 -12.26
C ARG A 336 -10.34 21.99 -10.97
N LEU A 337 -9.59 22.04 -9.86
CA LEU A 337 -10.11 22.53 -8.59
C LEU A 337 -10.44 24.03 -8.65
N LEU A 338 -9.62 24.85 -9.34
CA LEU A 338 -9.90 26.27 -9.55
C LEU A 338 -11.17 26.48 -10.38
N LEU A 339 -11.41 25.68 -11.42
CA LEU A 339 -12.65 25.72 -12.18
C LEU A 339 -13.88 25.43 -11.30
N ARG A 340 -13.79 24.46 -10.39
CA ARG A 340 -14.88 24.15 -9.44
C ARG A 340 -15.22 25.32 -8.50
N LEU A 341 -14.24 26.19 -8.23
CA LEU A 341 -14.42 27.41 -7.42
C LEU A 341 -14.84 28.64 -8.26
N GLY A 342 -15.14 28.46 -9.56
CA GLY A 342 -15.61 29.53 -10.43
C GLY A 342 -14.51 30.33 -11.15
N HIS A 343 -13.25 29.88 -11.13
CA HIS A 343 -12.21 30.42 -12.01
C HIS A 343 -12.50 30.01 -13.47
N SER A 344 -12.23 30.88 -14.44
CA SER A 344 -12.55 30.62 -15.87
C SER A 344 -11.31 30.72 -16.76
N ASP A 345 -10.45 29.70 -16.68
CA ASP A 345 -9.36 29.50 -17.66
C ASP A 345 -9.30 28.02 -18.10
N GLN A 346 -10.17 27.65 -19.04
CA GLN A 346 -10.19 26.30 -19.62
C GLN A 346 -9.04 26.06 -20.61
N SER A 347 -8.45 27.13 -21.15
CA SER A 347 -7.39 27.04 -22.16
C SER A 347 -6.16 26.33 -21.61
N ARG A 348 -5.84 26.60 -20.34
CA ARG A 348 -4.68 26.03 -19.67
C ARG A 348 -4.81 24.52 -19.42
N LEU A 349 -6.01 24.04 -19.09
CA LEU A 349 -6.27 22.60 -18.96
C LEU A 349 -6.00 21.86 -20.26
N LEU A 350 -6.47 22.39 -21.40
CA LEU A 350 -6.28 21.77 -22.70
C LEU A 350 -4.78 21.64 -23.05
N ILE A 351 -3.99 22.70 -22.78
CA ILE A 351 -2.54 22.68 -23.02
C ILE A 351 -1.86 21.61 -22.16
N ILE A 352 -2.20 21.54 -20.87
CA ILE A 352 -1.64 20.55 -19.94
C ILE A 352 -2.01 19.13 -20.38
N SER A 353 -3.28 18.89 -20.71
CA SER A 353 -3.76 17.59 -21.21
C SER A 353 -3.07 17.17 -22.50
N PHE A 354 -2.90 18.09 -23.45
CA PHE A 354 -2.21 17.82 -24.71
C PHE A 354 -0.75 17.42 -24.47
N GLU A 355 -0.06 18.11 -23.56
CA GLU A 355 1.32 17.77 -23.21
C GLU A 355 1.41 16.39 -22.53
N MET A 356 0.51 16.09 -21.59
CA MET A 356 0.45 14.78 -20.92
C MET A 356 0.23 13.63 -21.92
N VAL A 357 -0.68 13.80 -22.90
CA VAL A 357 -0.90 12.82 -23.96
C VAL A 357 0.32 12.69 -24.88
N THR A 358 0.95 13.82 -25.23
CA THR A 358 2.16 13.82 -26.07
C THR A 358 3.30 13.04 -25.41
N LEU A 359 3.54 13.28 -24.12
CA LEU A 359 4.59 12.59 -23.37
C LEU A 359 4.36 11.08 -23.27
N THR A 360 3.11 10.66 -23.09
CA THR A 360 2.81 9.22 -23.01
C THR A 360 2.81 8.54 -24.38
N LEU A 361 2.51 9.27 -25.45
CA LEU A 361 2.62 8.76 -26.83
C LEU A 361 4.06 8.39 -27.20
N ILE A 362 5.08 9.01 -26.58
CA ILE A 362 6.50 8.64 -26.77
C ILE A 362 6.71 7.15 -26.45
N PHE A 363 6.13 6.65 -25.35
CA PHE A 363 6.23 5.25 -24.96
C PHE A 363 5.59 4.29 -25.97
N TRP A 364 4.49 4.71 -26.60
CA TRP A 364 3.77 3.94 -27.60
C TRP A 364 4.42 3.96 -28.98
N THR A 365 5.00 5.08 -29.37
CA THR A 365 5.66 5.25 -30.68
C THR A 365 7.07 4.65 -30.70
N GLN A 366 7.72 4.54 -29.54
CA GLN A 366 9.07 3.98 -29.39
C GLN A 366 9.09 2.69 -28.55
N GLN A 367 8.05 1.86 -28.64
CA GLN A 367 7.86 0.64 -27.82
C GLN A 367 9.04 -0.33 -27.82
N ASP A 368 9.81 -0.39 -28.90
CA ASP A 368 10.98 -1.27 -29.00
C ASP A 368 12.16 -0.74 -28.18
N ARG A 369 12.32 0.58 -28.09
CA ARG A 369 13.39 1.21 -27.31
C ARG A 369 13.12 1.14 -25.82
N PHE A 370 11.86 1.18 -25.42
CA PHE A 370 11.45 1.06 -24.02
C PHE A 370 11.00 -0.36 -23.65
N ALA A 371 11.46 -1.39 -24.37
CA ALA A 371 11.03 -2.76 -24.14
C ALA A 371 11.23 -3.23 -22.68
N GLU A 372 12.32 -2.78 -22.04
CA GLU A 372 12.71 -3.15 -20.68
C GLU A 372 11.77 -2.59 -19.60
N VAL A 373 11.13 -1.45 -19.86
CA VAL A 373 10.19 -0.79 -18.92
C VAL A 373 8.72 -0.99 -19.30
N ARG A 374 8.41 -1.93 -20.22
CA ARG A 374 7.04 -2.15 -20.73
C ARG A 374 6.00 -2.41 -19.64
N ARG A 375 6.37 -3.05 -18.52
CA ARG A 375 5.45 -3.30 -17.40
C ARG A 375 5.03 -2.02 -16.69
N ASP A 376 5.86 -0.99 -16.73
CA ASP A 376 5.54 0.30 -16.13
C ASP A 376 4.59 1.13 -17.02
N PHE A 377 4.42 0.75 -18.29
CA PHE A 377 3.52 1.40 -19.23
C PHE A 377 2.04 1.16 -18.93
N GLU A 378 1.69 -0.05 -18.50
CA GLU A 378 0.33 -0.40 -18.08
C GLU A 378 -0.13 0.54 -16.94
N TRP A 379 0.79 0.91 -16.06
CA TRP A 379 0.56 1.86 -14.98
C TRP A 379 0.44 3.31 -15.46
N LEU A 380 1.33 3.77 -16.34
CA LEU A 380 1.29 5.14 -16.88
C LEU A 380 0.02 5.45 -17.68
N VAL A 381 -0.49 4.47 -18.42
CA VAL A 381 -1.72 4.61 -19.22
C VAL A 381 -2.95 4.63 -18.31
N SER A 382 -2.95 3.79 -17.28
CA SER A 382 -3.98 3.80 -16.23
C SER A 382 -4.02 5.15 -15.48
N LEU A 383 -2.88 5.82 -15.32
CA LEU A 383 -2.78 7.15 -14.69
C LEU A 383 -3.40 8.29 -15.54
N LEU A 384 -3.42 8.15 -16.87
CA LEU A 384 -4.03 9.14 -17.75
C LEU A 384 -5.53 8.92 -17.97
N ASN A 385 -5.96 7.68 -18.25
CA ASN A 385 -7.35 7.41 -18.68
C ASN A 385 -8.39 7.82 -17.63
N LEU A 386 -8.12 7.67 -16.33
CA LEU A 386 -9.09 8.01 -15.27
C LEU A 386 -9.06 9.48 -14.82
N SER A 387 -8.03 10.25 -15.22
CA SER A 387 -8.03 11.70 -15.02
C SER A 387 -9.08 12.41 -15.88
N PHE A 388 -9.52 11.75 -16.96
CA PHE A 388 -10.54 12.22 -17.91
C PHE A 388 -11.94 11.61 -17.71
N GLU A 389 -12.09 10.52 -16.96
CA GLU A 389 -13.39 9.83 -16.77
C GLU A 389 -14.20 10.31 -15.55
N THR A 390 -13.71 11.30 -14.80
CA THR A 390 -14.47 11.93 -13.71
C THR A 390 -15.23 13.15 -14.22
N ASP A 391 -16.22 12.90 -15.07
CA ASP A 391 -17.29 13.84 -15.45
C ASP A 391 -18.55 13.59 -14.62
#